data_AF-R1ESL8-F1
#
_entry.id   AF-R1ESL8-F1
#
_cell.length_a   1.000
_cell.length_b   1.000
_cell.length_c   1.000
_cell.angle_alpha   90.00
_cell.angle_beta   90.00
_cell.angle_gamma   90.00
#
_symmetry.space_group_name_H-M   'P 1'
#
loop_
_entity.id
_entity.type
_entity.pdbx_description
1 polymer ?
#
loop_
_entity_poly.entity_id
_entity_poly.type
_entity_poly.pdbx_seq_one_letter_code
_entity_poly.pdbx_strand_id
1 'polypeptide(L)'
;MSDSEQEIVVYKHSSTGGKPDVVITTKSQLEDLINSDSSIRVSRKPIPRGHRHVEIFQRDIMPETERAAHAHYPNMGSSVASVTLPNRVWMQRQLTARQFSELHILSV
;
A
#
# COMPACT_ATOMS: atom_id res chain seq x y z
N MET A 1 21.65 -11.13 -0.51
CA MET A 1 21.23 -10.02 0.36
C MET A 1 19.79 -10.32 0.73
N SER A 2 19.54 -10.57 2.01
CA SER A 2 18.25 -11.10 2.48
C SER A 2 17.13 -10.10 2.18
N ASP A 3 16.07 -10.59 1.54
CA ASP A 3 14.94 -9.79 1.04
C ASP A 3 14.18 -9.07 2.18
N SER A 4 14.40 -9.53 3.42
CA SER A 4 13.76 -9.09 4.68
C SER A 4 14.08 -7.65 5.10
N GLU A 5 15.26 -7.11 4.73
CA GLU A 5 15.67 -5.75 5.09
C GLU A 5 15.22 -4.69 4.07
N GLN A 6 14.52 -5.10 3.01
CA GLN A 6 14.07 -4.17 1.99
C GLN A 6 13.04 -3.18 2.56
N GLU A 7 13.35 -1.88 2.45
CA GLU A 7 12.42 -0.81 2.79
C GLU A 7 11.24 -0.79 1.81
N ILE A 8 10.04 -0.70 2.37
CA ILE A 8 8.76 -0.66 1.65
C ILE A 8 7.90 0.49 2.17
N VAL A 9 6.99 0.96 1.31
CA VAL A 9 5.98 1.96 1.69
C VAL A 9 4.70 1.24 2.05
N VAL A 10 4.19 1.55 3.23
CA VAL A 10 2.94 0.98 3.74
C VAL A 10 1.94 2.11 3.98
N TYR A 11 0.75 1.97 3.41
CA TYR A 11 -0.42 2.77 3.73
C TYR A 11 -1.31 2.00 4.72
N LYS A 12 -1.55 2.58 5.89
CA LYS A 12 -2.50 2.07 6.89
C LYS A 12 -3.87 2.65 6.59
N HIS A 13 -4.82 1.82 6.19
CA HIS A 13 -6.20 2.24 5.97
C HIS A 13 -6.91 2.51 7.30
N SER A 14 -7.94 3.36 7.30
CA SER A 14 -8.73 3.68 8.51
C SER A 14 -9.44 2.46 9.13
N SER A 15 -9.67 1.39 8.36
CA SER A 15 -10.23 0.14 8.88
C SER A 15 -9.31 -0.59 9.85
N THR A 16 -8.01 -0.24 9.91
CA THR A 16 -7.07 -0.76 10.91
C THR A 16 -7.24 -0.16 12.32
N GLY A 17 -8.29 0.64 12.54
CA GLY A 17 -8.60 1.25 13.83
C GLY A 17 -7.76 2.48 14.18
N GLY A 18 -6.77 2.83 13.37
CA GLY A 18 -5.91 4.02 13.53
C GLY A 18 -6.23 5.14 12.54
N LYS A 19 -5.56 6.30 12.72
CA LYS A 19 -5.56 7.37 11.73
C LYS A 19 -4.87 6.86 10.44
N PRO A 20 -5.45 7.08 9.26
CA PRO A 20 -4.81 6.67 8.02
C PRO A 20 -3.49 7.40 7.83
N ASP A 21 -2.43 6.63 7.57
CA ASP A 21 -1.06 7.14 7.53
C ASP A 21 -0.19 6.36 6.53
N VAL A 22 0.85 7.01 6.00
CA VAL A 22 1.81 6.41 5.08
C VAL A 22 3.18 6.36 5.75
N VAL A 23 3.67 5.15 6.00
CA VAL A 23 4.89 4.90 6.76
C VAL A 23 5.87 4.07 5.92
N ILE A 24 7.16 4.34 6.10
CA ILE A 24 8.23 3.51 5.54
C ILE A 24 8.61 2.47 6.59
N THR A 25 8.60 1.19 6.23
CA THR A 25 8.91 0.07 7.12
C THR A 25 9.70 -0.99 6.34
N THR A 26 10.12 -2.08 6.98
CA THR A 26 10.79 -3.20 6.32
C THR A 26 9.80 -4.33 6.03
N LYS A 27 10.14 -5.22 5.09
CA LYS A 27 9.34 -6.43 4.85
C LYS A 27 9.18 -7.29 6.11
N SER A 28 10.24 -7.46 6.90
CA SER A 28 10.18 -8.22 8.16
C SER A 28 9.16 -7.64 9.14
N GLN A 29 9.16 -6.32 9.34
CA GLN A 29 8.21 -5.64 10.22
C GLN A 29 6.76 -5.78 9.74
N LEU A 30 6.55 -5.81 8.43
CA LEU A 30 5.24 -6.06 7.85
C LEU A 30 4.77 -7.50 8.11
N GLU A 31 5.65 -8.48 7.95
CA GLU A 31 5.35 -9.90 8.25
C GLU A 31 5.04 -10.10 9.73
N ASP A 32 5.81 -9.49 10.64
CA ASP A 32 5.55 -9.51 12.07
C ASP A 32 4.18 -8.91 12.43
N LEU A 33 3.80 -7.81 11.76
CA LEU A 33 2.49 -7.18 11.95
C LEU A 33 1.36 -8.12 11.53
N ILE A 34 1.47 -8.77 10.36
CA ILE A 34 0.48 -9.74 9.85
C ILE A 34 0.40 -10.95 10.79
N ASN A 35 1.54 -11.43 11.28
CA ASN A 35 1.58 -12.54 12.22
C ASN A 35 0.94 -12.19 13.57
N SER A 36 1.03 -10.92 14.00
CA SER A 36 0.42 -10.47 15.25
C SER A 36 -1.10 -10.30 15.16
N ASP A 37 -1.64 -9.96 13.99
CA ASP A 37 -3.06 -9.75 13.77
C ASP A 37 -3.52 -10.38 12.45
N SER A 38 -4.14 -11.55 12.57
CA SER A 38 -4.64 -12.34 11.44
C SER A 38 -5.81 -11.68 10.71
N SER A 39 -6.39 -10.60 11.24
CA SER A 39 -7.44 -9.84 10.57
C SER A 39 -6.90 -8.88 9.52
N ILE A 40 -5.60 -8.55 9.58
CA ILE A 40 -4.96 -7.62 8.67
C ILE A 40 -4.72 -8.28 7.31
N ARG A 41 -5.23 -7.62 6.28
CA ARG A 41 -5.07 -7.94 4.87
C ARG A 41 -4.06 -6.99 4.24
N VAL A 42 -3.25 -7.53 3.32
CA VAL A 42 -2.29 -6.75 2.55
C VAL A 42 -2.68 -6.77 1.08
N SER A 43 -2.77 -5.60 0.49
CA SER A 43 -2.90 -5.42 -0.96
C SER A 43 -1.73 -4.62 -1.50
N ARG A 44 -1.41 -4.78 -2.78
CA ARG A 44 -0.30 -4.08 -3.44
C ARG A 44 -0.82 -3.19 -4.54
N LYS A 45 -0.26 -1.98 -4.62
CA LYS A 45 -0.55 -1.02 -5.68
C LYS A 45 0.74 -0.45 -6.25
N PRO A 46 0.94 -0.46 -7.58
CA PRO A 46 2.10 0.18 -8.18
C PRO A 46 2.04 1.70 -7.98
N ILE A 47 3.15 2.29 -7.54
CA ILE A 47 3.28 3.75 -7.47
C ILE A 47 3.73 4.23 -8.87
N PRO A 48 2.96 5.09 -9.56
CA PRO A 48 3.38 5.63 -10.85
C PRO A 48 4.56 6.62 -10.68
N ARG A 49 5.47 6.65 -11.67
CA ARG A 49 6.58 7.61 -11.68
C ARG A 49 6.06 9.05 -11.83
N GLY A 50 6.82 10.02 -11.33
CA GLY A 50 6.44 11.44 -11.33
C GLY A 50 5.34 11.86 -10.35
N HIS A 51 4.56 10.94 -9.79
CA HIS A 51 3.41 11.27 -8.95
C HIS A 51 3.80 11.36 -7.47
N ARG A 52 3.43 12.45 -6.81
CA ARG A 52 3.57 12.61 -5.36
C ARG A 52 2.33 12.16 -4.59
N HIS A 53 1.17 12.27 -5.22
CA HIS A 53 -0.11 11.83 -4.69
C HIS A 53 -0.49 10.52 -5.36
N VAL A 54 -0.91 9.55 -4.56
CA VAL A 54 -1.43 8.27 -5.02
C VAL A 54 -2.86 8.17 -4.52
N GLU A 55 -3.80 8.07 -5.44
CA GLU A 55 -5.18 7.74 -5.07
C GLU A 55 -5.27 6.27 -4.70
N ILE A 56 -6.10 5.93 -3.74
CA ILE A 56 -6.43 4.58 -3.30
C ILE A 56 -7.89 4.35 -3.65
N PHE A 57 -8.14 3.37 -4.51
CA PHE A 57 -9.49 3.02 -4.95
C PHE A 57 -10.06 1.89 -4.10
N GLN A 58 -11.39 1.75 -4.10
CA GLN A 58 -12.07 0.67 -3.38
C GLN A 58 -11.52 -0.72 -3.74
N ARG A 59 -11.21 -0.95 -5.02
CA ARG A 59 -10.59 -2.20 -5.51
C ARG A 59 -9.20 -2.47 -4.94
N ASP A 60 -8.47 -1.44 -4.54
CA ASP A 60 -7.09 -1.57 -4.04
C ASP A 60 -7.06 -2.01 -2.58
N ILE A 61 -8.15 -1.82 -1.83
CA ILE A 61 -8.30 -2.26 -0.44
C ILE A 61 -8.64 -3.75 -0.38
N MET A 62 -9.28 -4.27 -1.42
CA MET A 62 -9.70 -5.67 -1.51
C MET A 62 -8.52 -6.60 -1.86
N PRO A 63 -8.51 -7.83 -1.31
CA PRO A 63 -7.59 -8.89 -1.72
C PRO A 63 -7.64 -9.13 -3.23
N GLU A 64 -6.52 -9.53 -3.82
CA GLU A 64 -6.44 -9.79 -5.26
C GLU A 64 -7.40 -10.89 -5.72
N THR A 65 -7.64 -11.88 -4.85
CA THR A 65 -8.59 -12.99 -5.08
C THR A 65 -10.05 -12.50 -5.18
N GLU A 66 -10.44 -11.55 -4.33
CA GLU A 66 -11.79 -10.99 -4.29
C GLU A 66 -11.99 -9.89 -5.35
N ARG A 67 -10.92 -9.18 -5.71
CA ARG A 67 -10.95 -8.07 -6.67
C ARG A 67 -11.57 -8.46 -8.00
N ALA A 68 -11.26 -9.66 -8.52
CA ALA A 68 -11.80 -10.13 -9.79
C ALA A 68 -13.30 -10.43 -9.71
N ALA A 69 -13.74 -11.04 -8.61
CA ALA A 69 -15.16 -11.36 -8.38
C ALA A 69 -16.01 -10.09 -8.30
N HIS A 70 -15.46 -9.02 -7.72
CA HIS A 70 -16.19 -7.78 -7.48
C HIS A 70 -15.90 -6.67 -8.51
N ALA A 71 -15.07 -6.92 -9.52
CA ALA A 71 -14.69 -5.92 -10.52
C ALA A 71 -15.87 -5.30 -11.30
N HIS A 72 -17.00 -6.02 -11.38
CA HIS A 72 -18.20 -5.59 -12.09
C HIS A 72 -19.03 -4.52 -11.35
N TYR A 73 -18.77 -4.28 -10.06
CA TYR A 73 -19.52 -3.27 -9.32
C TYR A 73 -19.05 -1.84 -9.67
N PRO A 74 -19.97 -0.90 -9.90
CA PRO A 74 -19.64 0.46 -10.34
C PRO A 74 -18.86 1.26 -9.28
N ASN A 75 -18.96 0.89 -8.01
CA ASN A 75 -18.26 1.53 -6.90
C ASN A 75 -16.79 1.12 -6.77
N MET A 76 -16.31 0.11 -7.51
CA MET A 76 -14.90 -0.32 -7.47
C MET A 76 -13.91 0.72 -8.00
N GLY A 77 -14.40 1.64 -8.83
CA GLY A 77 -13.67 2.80 -9.32
C GLY A 77 -13.57 3.94 -8.32
N SER A 78 -14.33 3.89 -7.22
CA SER A 78 -14.44 5.01 -6.30
C SER A 78 -13.13 5.27 -5.55
N SER A 79 -12.75 6.55 -5.47
CA SER A 79 -11.59 6.99 -4.70
C SER A 79 -11.94 7.00 -3.21
N VAL A 80 -11.21 6.23 -2.42
CA VAL A 80 -11.41 6.10 -0.97
C VAL A 80 -10.50 7.05 -0.21
N ALA A 81 -9.25 7.19 -0.68
CA ALA A 81 -8.28 8.07 -0.08
C ALA A 81 -7.30 8.61 -1.13
N SER A 82 -6.80 9.83 -0.91
CA SER A 82 -5.65 10.36 -1.64
C SER A 82 -4.51 10.50 -0.66
N VAL A 83 -3.42 9.77 -0.89
CA VAL A 83 -2.27 9.73 0.02
C VAL A 83 -1.09 10.47 -0.59
N THR A 84 -0.42 11.29 0.23
CA THR A 84 0.82 11.96 -0.16
C THR A 84 2.00 11.09 0.22
N LEU A 85 2.84 10.76 -0.76
CA LEU A 85 4.05 10.00 -0.51
C LEU A 85 5.05 10.84 0.30
N PRO A 86 5.80 10.24 1.25
CA PRO A 86 6.90 10.90 1.92
C PRO A 86 7.94 11.43 0.91
N ASN A 87 8.53 12.59 1.19
CA ASN A 87 9.50 13.23 0.28
C ASN A 87 10.64 12.29 -0.13
N ARG A 88 11.11 11.47 0.83
CA ARG A 88 12.15 10.46 0.61
C ARG A 88 11.75 9.45 -0.46
N VAL A 89 10.54 8.89 -0.36
CA VAL A 89 9.98 7.92 -1.32
C VAL A 89 9.88 8.55 -2.71
N TRP A 90 9.33 9.76 -2.79
CA TRP A 90 9.16 10.45 -4.07
C TRP A 90 10.51 10.75 -4.74
N MET A 91 11.50 11.26 -4.00
CA MET A 91 12.84 11.52 -4.54
C MET A 91 13.53 10.24 -5.00
N GLN A 92 13.54 9.20 -4.16
CA GLN A 92 14.16 7.91 -4.52
C GLN A 92 13.48 7.28 -5.73
N ARG A 93 12.17 7.47 -5.91
CA ARG A 93 11.46 6.96 -7.07
C ARG A 93 11.85 7.65 -8.38
N GLN A 94 12.30 8.91 -8.33
CA GLN A 94 12.85 9.58 -9.52
C GLN A 94 14.31 9.22 -9.78
N LEU A 95 15.11 9.07 -8.71
CA LEU A 95 16.54 8.79 -8.81
C LEU A 95 16.85 7.33 -9.12
N THR A 96 16.02 6.40 -8.63
CA THR A 96 16.24 4.96 -8.72
C THR A 96 15.00 4.26 -9.25
N ALA A 97 15.16 3.62 -10.41
CA ALA A 97 14.06 2.99 -11.16
C ALA A 97 13.32 1.86 -10.41
N ARG A 98 13.95 1.26 -9.36
CA ARG A 98 13.50 0.01 -8.71
C ARG A 98 13.08 0.17 -7.24
N GLN A 99 13.51 1.21 -6.53
CA GLN A 99 13.20 1.35 -5.11
C GLN A 99 11.81 1.99 -4.92
N PHE A 100 11.07 1.51 -3.92
CA PHE A 100 9.68 1.94 -3.65
C PHE A 100 8.78 1.85 -4.89
N SER A 101 8.88 0.73 -5.62
CA SER A 101 8.07 0.45 -6.82
C SER A 101 6.57 0.38 -6.51
N GLU A 102 6.25 -0.12 -5.32
CA GLU A 102 4.92 -0.53 -4.90
C GLU A 102 4.57 0.05 -3.52
N LEU A 103 3.29 0.39 -3.36
CA LEU A 103 2.64 0.74 -2.12
C LEU A 103 1.92 -0.49 -1.58
N HIS A 104 2.23 -0.87 -0.35
CA HIS A 104 1.51 -1.91 0.38
C HIS A 104 0.37 -1.26 1.15
N ILE A 105 -0.85 -1.72 0.94
CA ILE A 105 -2.06 -1.20 1.59
C ILE A 105 -2.45 -2.21 2.67
N LEU A 106 -2.53 -1.75 3.91
CA LEU A 106 -3.03 -2.50 5.04
C LEU A 106 -4.49 -2.17 5.29
N SER A 107 -5.33 -3.19 5.30
CA SER A 107 -6.76 -3.10 5.60
C SER A 107 -7.17 -4.23 6.54
N VAL A 108 -8.25 -4.05 7.28
CA VAL A 108 -8.96 -5.12 8.00
C VAL A 108 -10.23 -5.48 7.23
#